data_AF-A0A524D9E3-F1
#
_entry.id   AF-A0A524D9E3-F1
#
_cell.length_a   1.000
_cell.length_b   1.000
_cell.length_c   1.000
_cell.angle_alpha   90.00
_cell.angle_beta   90.00
_cell.angle_gamma   90.00
#
_symmetry.space_group_name_H-M   'P 1'
#
loop_
_entity.id
_entity.type
_entity.pdbx_description
1 polymer ?
#
loop_
_entity_poly.entity_id
_entity_poly.type
_entity_poly.pdbx_seq_one_letter_code
_entity_poly.pdbx_strand_id
1 'polypeptide(L)'
;MFRKTKDKEYEDFDPTIISWNREDRGKNTNIMYIYPQLGEDFDKIKYFAVKAYERALFYDKGELIGILEGGVYELDKKAKTKGTEIVWIDISINEINWGIPLSNGIPSKNGIIVGLHGNLKFRVNDVKTFYNDVVAGKKIWSLKDVKDWTINLLRSVLRDVFKKYEAKQILLEDRERIFGMVNSKLVEDFMNYGLELESINVLGIQVPEGMESLYEDDKQKSVLSKEKEIMELEKVVQTKKRELEAAKKSYEREQKVLDAQSKLEEIKYISEAEKLSGFSSAEVLEKQKTAEVAGDVAKIRAGSKNQDEIKEEKFLSIDLKIKELNEKLNQLDDLLASGKMSEDVYKIRVKRVEKQIESLENKKLNI
;
A
#
# COMPACT_ATOMS: atom_id res chain seq x y z
N MET A 1 -32.70 -7.26 -44.44
CA MET A 1 -31.42 -7.84 -44.92
C MET A 1 -31.25 -9.25 -44.37
N PHE A 2 -31.55 -9.46 -43.10
CA PHE A 2 -31.59 -10.78 -42.48
C PHE A 2 -32.74 -10.85 -41.46
N ARG A 3 -33.14 -12.06 -41.09
CA ARG A 3 -34.14 -12.30 -40.03
C ARG A 3 -33.71 -13.48 -39.16
N LYS A 4 -33.76 -13.30 -37.83
CA LYS A 4 -33.55 -14.39 -36.88
C LYS A 4 -34.70 -15.40 -37.00
N THR A 5 -34.37 -16.66 -37.27
CA THR A 5 -35.34 -17.76 -37.37
C THR A 5 -35.52 -18.39 -36.00
N LYS A 6 -36.77 -18.54 -35.54
CA LYS A 6 -37.06 -19.19 -34.25
C LYS A 6 -37.20 -20.71 -34.36
N ASP A 7 -37.58 -21.18 -35.54
CA ASP A 7 -38.00 -22.57 -35.77
C ASP A 7 -36.87 -23.46 -36.31
N LYS A 8 -35.65 -22.91 -36.46
CA LYS A 8 -34.50 -23.62 -37.01
C LYS A 8 -33.39 -23.68 -35.97
N GLU A 9 -33.08 -24.89 -35.53
CA GLU A 9 -31.90 -25.16 -34.70
C GLU A 9 -30.66 -25.28 -35.59
N TYR A 10 -29.49 -25.05 -34.99
CA TYR A 10 -28.21 -25.16 -35.69
C TYR A 10 -27.80 -26.63 -35.77
N GLU A 11 -27.58 -27.12 -36.98
CA GLU A 11 -26.99 -28.44 -37.25
C GLU A 11 -25.65 -28.25 -37.96
N ASP A 12 -24.55 -28.74 -37.36
CA ASP A 12 -23.16 -28.55 -37.84
C ASP A 12 -22.92 -29.03 -39.29
N PHE A 13 -23.81 -29.84 -39.85
CA PHE A 13 -23.69 -30.47 -41.17
C PHE A 13 -24.74 -30.02 -42.20
N ASP A 14 -25.58 -29.02 -41.91
CA ASP A 14 -26.53 -28.50 -42.90
C ASP A 14 -25.78 -27.64 -43.94
N PRO A 15 -25.64 -28.09 -45.21
CA PRO A 15 -24.90 -27.34 -46.23
C PRO A 15 -25.57 -26.00 -46.61
N THR A 16 -26.79 -25.76 -46.15
CA THR A 16 -27.52 -24.49 -46.38
C THR A 16 -27.27 -23.44 -45.31
N ILE A 17 -26.61 -23.82 -44.20
CA ILE A 17 -26.21 -22.96 -43.10
C ILE A 17 -24.70 -22.76 -43.14
N ILE A 18 -24.26 -21.51 -43.27
CA ILE A 18 -22.86 -21.17 -43.01
C ILE A 18 -22.65 -20.91 -41.54
N SER A 19 -21.58 -21.48 -41.01
CA SER A 19 -21.13 -21.26 -39.64
C SER A 19 -19.63 -21.29 -39.57
N TRP A 20 -19.09 -20.55 -38.61
CA TRP A 20 -17.69 -20.69 -38.28
C TRP A 20 -17.44 -22.00 -37.52
N ASN A 21 -16.72 -22.90 -38.17
CA ASN A 21 -16.24 -24.13 -37.56
C ASN A 21 -14.82 -23.89 -37.05
N ARG A 22 -14.70 -23.68 -35.74
CA ARG A 22 -13.39 -23.58 -35.08
C ARG A 22 -12.73 -24.95 -35.07
N GLU A 23 -11.65 -25.10 -35.82
CA GLU A 23 -10.66 -26.15 -35.56
C GLU A 23 -9.93 -25.85 -34.24
N ASP A 24 -9.37 -26.90 -33.62
CA ASP A 24 -8.79 -26.98 -32.27
C ASP A 24 -8.37 -25.67 -31.56
N ARG A 25 -8.62 -25.61 -30.25
CA ARG A 25 -8.23 -24.52 -29.33
C ARG A 25 -6.72 -24.49 -29.02
N GLY A 26 -5.89 -24.38 -30.05
CA GLY A 26 -4.45 -24.19 -29.96
C GLY A 26 -3.99 -22.73 -29.98
N LYS A 27 -2.66 -22.52 -30.05
CA LYS A 27 -2.04 -21.17 -30.09
C LYS A 27 -2.35 -20.40 -31.38
N ASN A 28 -2.72 -21.11 -32.45
CA ASN A 28 -3.05 -20.56 -33.76
C ASN A 28 -4.57 -20.50 -33.98
N THR A 29 -5.38 -20.68 -32.93
CA THR A 29 -6.83 -20.57 -33.05
C THR A 29 -7.20 -19.18 -33.52
N ASN A 30 -8.00 -19.13 -34.57
CA ASN A 30 -8.57 -17.89 -35.05
C ASN A 30 -9.55 -17.35 -34.00
N ILE A 31 -9.48 -16.05 -33.74
CA ILE A 31 -10.45 -15.35 -32.89
C ILE A 31 -11.53 -14.68 -33.73
N MET A 32 -11.34 -14.66 -35.05
CA MET A 32 -12.25 -14.07 -36.02
C MET A 32 -12.28 -14.90 -37.30
N TYR A 33 -13.44 -14.95 -37.94
CA TYR A 33 -13.63 -15.50 -39.27
C TYR A 33 -14.49 -14.56 -40.12
N ILE A 34 -14.12 -14.36 -41.38
CA ILE A 34 -14.85 -13.50 -42.32
C ILE A 34 -15.39 -14.37 -43.45
N TYR A 35 -16.63 -14.14 -43.84
CA TYR A 35 -17.26 -14.75 -45.01
C TYR A 35 -17.79 -13.64 -45.94
N PRO A 36 -17.64 -13.75 -47.28
CA PRO A 36 -17.02 -14.87 -48.00
C PRO A 36 -15.50 -14.75 -48.07
N GLN A 37 -14.80 -15.90 -48.07
CA GLN A 37 -13.40 -16.02 -48.45
C GLN A 37 -13.25 -16.05 -49.98
N LEU A 38 -12.00 -15.93 -50.46
CA LEU A 38 -11.71 -15.96 -51.89
C LEU A 38 -12.16 -17.30 -52.51
N GLY A 39 -13.08 -17.22 -53.47
CA GLY A 39 -13.62 -18.40 -54.16
C GLY A 39 -14.94 -18.93 -53.58
N GLU A 40 -15.39 -18.40 -52.45
CA GLU A 40 -16.70 -18.71 -51.87
C GLU A 40 -17.81 -17.85 -52.52
N ASP A 41 -18.98 -18.46 -52.70
CA ASP A 41 -20.12 -17.84 -53.38
C ASP A 41 -21.21 -17.47 -52.37
N PHE A 42 -21.37 -16.18 -52.12
CA PHE A 42 -22.36 -15.66 -51.17
C PHE A 42 -23.81 -15.90 -51.63
N ASP A 43 -24.05 -16.03 -52.95
CA ASP A 43 -25.40 -16.11 -53.52
C ASP A 43 -26.11 -17.43 -53.16
N LYS A 44 -25.32 -18.48 -52.91
CA LYS A 44 -25.81 -19.84 -52.63
C LYS A 44 -26.31 -20.05 -51.21
N ILE A 45 -26.02 -19.14 -50.29
CA ILE A 45 -26.29 -19.32 -48.86
C ILE A 45 -27.67 -18.86 -48.54
N LYS A 46 -28.45 -19.68 -47.83
CA LYS A 46 -29.76 -19.25 -47.35
C LYS A 46 -29.72 -18.81 -45.90
N TYR A 47 -28.92 -19.48 -45.08
CA TYR A 47 -28.85 -19.25 -43.65
C TYR A 47 -27.41 -19.11 -43.18
N PHE A 48 -27.23 -18.42 -42.07
CA PHE A 48 -25.98 -18.48 -41.30
C PHE A 48 -26.28 -18.59 -39.81
N ALA A 49 -25.36 -19.20 -39.07
CA ALA A 49 -25.50 -19.41 -37.63
C ALA A 49 -24.41 -18.66 -36.87
N VAL A 50 -24.79 -18.14 -35.71
CA VAL A 50 -23.91 -17.50 -34.73
C VAL A 50 -24.02 -18.32 -33.45
N LYS A 51 -22.90 -18.82 -32.91
CA LYS A 51 -22.91 -19.63 -31.68
C LYS A 51 -23.05 -18.72 -30.45
N ALA A 52 -23.41 -19.29 -29.30
CA ALA A 52 -23.67 -18.51 -28.08
C ALA A 52 -22.42 -17.74 -27.59
N TYR A 53 -21.23 -18.30 -27.81
CA TYR A 53 -19.93 -17.70 -27.49
C TYR A 53 -19.37 -16.83 -28.63
N GLU A 54 -20.20 -16.49 -29.63
CA GLU A 54 -19.82 -15.66 -30.76
C GLU A 54 -20.70 -14.42 -30.85
N ARG A 55 -20.21 -13.46 -31.62
CA ARG A 55 -21.01 -12.38 -32.19
C ARG A 55 -20.67 -12.27 -33.66
N ALA A 56 -21.64 -11.88 -34.49
CA ALA A 56 -21.40 -11.61 -35.90
C ALA A 56 -21.64 -10.14 -36.23
N LEU A 57 -20.72 -9.53 -36.96
CA LEU A 57 -20.91 -8.23 -37.59
C LEU A 57 -21.40 -8.47 -39.03
N PHE A 58 -22.50 -7.85 -39.40
CA PHE A 58 -23.04 -7.93 -40.75
C PHE A 58 -22.76 -6.63 -41.48
N TYR A 59 -21.96 -6.69 -42.54
CA TYR A 59 -21.62 -5.56 -43.39
C TYR A 59 -22.30 -5.66 -44.75
N ASP A 60 -22.72 -4.53 -45.30
CA ASP A 60 -23.12 -4.39 -46.69
C ASP A 60 -22.35 -3.24 -47.33
N LYS A 61 -21.53 -3.56 -48.34
CA LYS A 61 -20.67 -2.60 -49.07
C LYS A 61 -19.78 -1.77 -48.14
N GLY A 62 -19.28 -2.40 -47.08
CA GLY A 62 -18.43 -1.76 -46.08
C GLY A 62 -19.18 -1.00 -44.98
N GLU A 63 -20.51 -0.89 -45.04
CA GLU A 63 -21.32 -0.29 -43.97
C GLU A 63 -21.79 -1.36 -42.98
N LEU A 64 -21.60 -1.13 -41.69
CA LEU A 64 -22.09 -2.02 -40.64
C LEU A 64 -23.61 -1.90 -40.53
N ILE A 65 -24.33 -2.95 -40.90
CA ILE A 65 -25.79 -3.01 -40.85
C ILE A 65 -26.29 -3.50 -39.49
N GLY A 66 -25.56 -4.41 -38.85
CA GLY A 66 -25.98 -4.93 -37.55
C GLY A 66 -24.96 -5.79 -36.84
N ILE A 67 -25.13 -5.90 -35.51
CA ILE A 67 -24.39 -6.81 -34.62
C ILE A 67 -25.36 -7.89 -34.17
N LEU A 68 -24.99 -9.15 -34.37
CA LEU A 68 -25.86 -10.30 -34.21
C LEU A 68 -25.36 -11.20 -33.09
N GLU A 69 -26.29 -11.60 -32.24
CA GLU A 69 -26.06 -12.54 -31.13
C GLU A 69 -26.32 -14.00 -31.57
N GLY A 70 -26.11 -14.93 -30.64
CA GLY A 70 -26.33 -16.35 -30.88
C GLY A 70 -27.71 -16.68 -31.48
N GLY A 71 -27.72 -17.48 -32.54
CA GLY A 71 -28.91 -17.95 -33.25
C GLY A 71 -28.69 -18.19 -34.74
N VAL A 72 -29.74 -18.63 -35.43
CA VAL A 72 -29.75 -18.85 -36.88
C VAL A 72 -30.48 -17.71 -37.56
N TYR A 73 -29.92 -17.22 -38.66
CA TYR A 73 -30.42 -16.07 -39.42
C TYR A 73 -30.62 -16.44 -40.88
N GLU A 74 -31.78 -16.09 -41.43
CA GLU A 74 -32.08 -16.19 -42.85
C GLU A 74 -31.62 -14.92 -43.58
N LEU A 75 -30.96 -15.08 -44.72
CA LEU A 75 -30.51 -13.98 -45.58
C LEU A 75 -31.56 -13.66 -46.65
N ASP A 76 -31.97 -12.39 -46.71
CA ASP A 76 -32.83 -11.90 -47.78
C ASP A 76 -32.07 -11.94 -49.12
N LYS A 77 -32.77 -12.22 -50.23
CA LYS A 77 -32.15 -12.18 -51.58
C LYS A 77 -31.44 -10.85 -51.87
N LYS A 78 -31.94 -9.74 -51.34
CA LYS A 78 -31.35 -8.41 -51.52
C LYS A 78 -30.03 -8.21 -50.77
N ALA A 79 -29.78 -9.02 -49.74
CA ALA A 79 -28.55 -8.99 -48.95
C ALA A 79 -27.47 -9.90 -49.54
N LYS A 80 -27.76 -10.64 -50.61
CA LYS A 80 -26.78 -11.47 -51.32
C LYS A 80 -26.22 -10.69 -52.49
N THR A 81 -25.40 -9.70 -52.18
CA THR A 81 -24.76 -8.87 -53.21
C THR A 81 -23.28 -8.76 -52.96
N LYS A 82 -22.52 -8.43 -54.01
CA LYS A 82 -21.08 -8.18 -53.86
C LYS A 82 -20.84 -7.04 -52.87
N GLY A 83 -19.97 -7.29 -51.90
CA GLY A 83 -19.65 -6.37 -50.80
C GLY A 83 -20.38 -6.67 -49.51
N THR A 84 -21.27 -7.66 -49.46
CA THR A 84 -21.83 -8.16 -48.20
C THR A 84 -20.82 -9.10 -47.52
N GLU A 85 -20.57 -8.87 -46.23
CA GLU A 85 -19.64 -9.65 -45.43
C GLU A 85 -20.25 -9.99 -44.06
N ILE A 86 -19.92 -11.18 -43.56
CA ILE A 86 -20.27 -11.61 -42.20
C ILE A 86 -18.97 -11.90 -41.47
N VAL A 87 -18.76 -11.23 -40.34
CA VAL A 87 -17.55 -11.36 -39.52
C VAL A 87 -17.94 -11.96 -38.18
N TRP A 88 -17.57 -13.22 -37.93
CA TRP A 88 -17.71 -13.85 -36.62
C TRP A 88 -16.53 -13.51 -35.75
N ILE A 89 -16.81 -13.14 -34.50
CA ILE A 89 -15.82 -12.85 -33.47
C ILE A 89 -16.15 -13.71 -32.25
N ASP A 90 -15.13 -14.37 -31.72
CA ASP A 90 -15.23 -15.10 -30.46
C ASP A 90 -15.23 -14.13 -29.28
N ILE A 91 -16.27 -14.25 -28.45
CA ILE A 91 -16.43 -13.47 -27.21
C ILE A 91 -16.14 -14.30 -25.96
N SER A 92 -15.65 -15.54 -26.10
CA SER A 92 -15.26 -16.35 -24.97
C SER A 92 -14.01 -15.81 -24.25
N ILE A 93 -13.79 -16.30 -23.04
CA ILE A 93 -12.60 -15.97 -22.26
C ILE A 93 -11.38 -16.61 -22.92
N ASN A 94 -10.43 -15.76 -23.29
CA ASN A 94 -9.16 -16.14 -23.90
C ASN A 94 -8.04 -15.95 -22.88
N GLU A 95 -7.18 -16.96 -22.73
CA GLU A 95 -6.01 -16.91 -21.85
C GLU A 95 -4.73 -16.82 -22.68
N ILE A 96 -3.89 -15.82 -22.35
CA ILE A 96 -2.60 -15.59 -22.99
C ILE A 96 -1.50 -15.63 -21.94
N ASN A 97 -0.60 -16.60 -22.10
CA ASN A 97 0.69 -16.60 -21.41
C ASN A 97 1.61 -15.56 -22.08
N TRP A 98 2.12 -14.62 -21.28
CA TRP A 98 2.94 -13.51 -21.73
C TRP A 98 4.29 -13.49 -21.00
N GLY A 99 5.29 -12.90 -21.67
CA GLY A 99 6.65 -12.81 -21.14
C GLY A 99 7.43 -11.71 -21.83
N ILE A 100 8.11 -10.92 -21.03
CA ILE A 100 9.05 -9.88 -21.41
C ILE A 100 10.42 -10.35 -20.89
N PRO A 101 11.27 -10.95 -21.74
CA PRO A 101 12.56 -11.47 -21.30
C PRO A 101 13.47 -10.35 -20.83
N LEU A 102 14.40 -10.65 -19.92
CA LEU A 102 15.36 -9.68 -19.37
C LEU A 102 16.17 -8.96 -20.46
N SER A 103 16.53 -9.65 -21.54
CA SER A 103 17.26 -9.07 -22.69
C SER A 103 16.52 -7.93 -23.39
N ASN A 104 15.20 -7.87 -23.25
CA ASN A 104 14.34 -6.82 -23.78
C ASN A 104 13.31 -6.39 -22.71
N GLY A 105 13.79 -6.28 -21.47
CA GLY A 105 13.01 -5.95 -20.29
C GLY A 105 12.58 -4.49 -20.26
N ILE A 106 11.91 -4.12 -19.18
CA ILE A 106 11.45 -2.74 -18.93
C ILE A 106 12.44 -2.04 -18.00
N PRO A 107 13.03 -0.90 -18.40
CA PRO A 107 13.89 -0.13 -17.52
C PRO A 107 13.06 0.50 -16.38
N SER A 108 13.57 0.36 -15.17
CA SER A 108 13.12 1.09 -13.99
C SER A 108 13.72 2.51 -13.95
N LYS A 109 13.31 3.33 -12.98
CA LYS A 109 13.79 4.71 -12.79
C LYS A 109 15.31 4.83 -12.71
N ASN A 110 16.00 3.87 -12.10
CA ASN A 110 17.46 3.84 -11.97
C ASN A 110 18.15 3.07 -13.11
N GLY A 111 17.45 2.79 -14.21
CA GLY A 111 18.00 2.16 -15.41
C GLY A 111 18.17 0.65 -15.34
N ILE A 112 17.79 0.01 -14.22
CA ILE A 112 17.85 -1.46 -14.10
C ILE A 112 16.74 -2.06 -14.94
N ILE A 113 17.11 -3.01 -15.80
CA ILE A 113 16.20 -3.72 -16.70
C ILE A 113 15.49 -4.83 -15.94
N VAL A 114 14.16 -4.85 -16.03
CA VAL A 114 13.31 -5.84 -15.35
C VAL A 114 12.60 -6.71 -16.40
N GLY A 115 12.82 -8.02 -16.35
CA GLY A 115 12.06 -9.02 -17.10
C GLY A 115 10.84 -9.48 -16.30
N LEU A 116 9.73 -9.81 -16.97
CA LEU A 116 8.49 -10.24 -16.30
C LEU A 116 7.80 -11.32 -17.11
N HIS A 117 7.11 -12.24 -16.46
CA HIS A 117 6.22 -13.17 -17.14
C HIS A 117 4.97 -13.45 -16.32
N GLY A 118 3.93 -13.88 -17.00
CA GLY A 118 2.62 -14.06 -16.40
C GLY A 118 1.59 -14.63 -17.35
N ASN A 119 0.34 -14.58 -16.91
CA ASN A 119 -0.81 -14.84 -17.75
C ASN A 119 -1.81 -13.68 -17.67
N LEU A 120 -2.63 -13.55 -18.72
CA LEU A 120 -3.72 -12.60 -18.77
C LEU A 120 -4.95 -13.30 -19.34
N LYS A 121 -6.12 -12.96 -18.81
CA LYS A 121 -7.41 -13.44 -19.29
C LYS A 121 -8.23 -12.24 -19.74
N PHE A 122 -8.78 -12.33 -20.93
CA PHE A 122 -9.58 -11.27 -21.51
C PHE A 122 -10.69 -11.86 -22.37
N ARG A 123 -11.69 -11.05 -22.69
CA ARG A 123 -12.72 -11.36 -23.66
C ARG A 123 -13.03 -10.13 -24.51
N VAL A 124 -13.63 -10.35 -25.67
CA VAL A 124 -14.14 -9.25 -26.49
C VAL A 124 -15.51 -8.84 -25.95
N ASN A 125 -15.64 -7.59 -25.51
CA ASN A 125 -16.88 -7.05 -24.96
C ASN A 125 -17.63 -6.18 -26.00
N ASP A 126 -16.91 -5.30 -26.70
CA ASP A 126 -17.43 -4.51 -27.82
C ASP A 126 -16.77 -4.95 -29.13
N VAL A 127 -17.48 -5.80 -29.86
CA VAL A 127 -17.02 -6.40 -31.12
C VAL A 127 -16.87 -5.39 -32.25
N LYS A 128 -17.63 -4.29 -32.23
CA LYS A 128 -17.52 -3.25 -33.26
C LYS A 128 -16.23 -2.47 -33.09
N THR A 129 -15.98 -2.02 -31.86
CA THR A 129 -14.75 -1.29 -31.50
C THR A 129 -13.53 -2.17 -31.70
N PHE A 130 -13.59 -3.43 -31.23
CA PHE A 130 -12.51 -4.40 -31.45
C PHE A 130 -12.18 -4.61 -32.94
N TYR A 131 -13.19 -4.79 -33.80
CA TYR A 131 -12.97 -4.99 -35.23
C TYR A 131 -12.38 -3.74 -35.91
N ASN A 132 -12.88 -2.56 -35.58
CA ASN A 132 -12.41 -1.32 -36.23
C ASN A 132 -11.01 -0.92 -35.76
N ASP A 133 -10.73 -1.02 -34.46
CA ASP A 133 -9.55 -0.39 -33.85
C ASP A 133 -8.39 -1.37 -33.60
N VAL A 134 -8.67 -2.68 -33.46
CA VAL A 134 -7.64 -3.70 -33.31
C VAL A 134 -7.39 -4.43 -34.63
N VAL A 135 -8.45 -4.90 -35.28
CA VAL A 135 -8.31 -5.76 -36.47
C VAL A 135 -7.86 -5.00 -37.72
N ALA A 136 -8.34 -3.75 -37.87
CA ALA A 136 -7.89 -2.72 -38.81
C ALA A 136 -7.38 -3.25 -40.18
N GLY A 137 -8.24 -3.96 -40.91
CA GLY A 137 -8.00 -4.33 -42.31
C GLY A 137 -7.29 -5.67 -42.57
N LYS A 138 -6.90 -6.43 -41.54
CA LYS A 138 -6.47 -7.84 -41.74
C LYS A 138 -7.69 -8.77 -41.80
N LYS A 139 -7.70 -9.69 -42.77
CA LYS A 139 -8.82 -10.60 -43.01
C LYS A 139 -9.00 -11.71 -41.97
N ILE A 140 -7.94 -12.06 -41.24
CA ILE A 140 -7.96 -13.11 -40.21
C ILE A 140 -7.06 -12.66 -39.07
N TRP A 141 -7.54 -12.81 -37.84
CA TRP A 141 -6.76 -12.61 -36.63
C TRP A 141 -6.71 -13.90 -35.83
N SER A 142 -5.50 -14.31 -35.48
CA SER A 142 -5.25 -15.44 -34.59
C SER A 142 -5.04 -14.97 -33.15
N LEU A 143 -5.15 -15.89 -32.19
CA LEU A 143 -4.81 -15.62 -30.80
C LEU A 143 -3.35 -15.16 -30.64
N LYS A 144 -2.45 -15.59 -31.53
CA LYS A 144 -1.06 -15.12 -31.59
C LYS A 144 -0.98 -13.63 -31.94
N ASP A 145 -1.75 -13.17 -32.93
CA ASP A 145 -1.76 -11.74 -33.30
C ASP A 145 -2.25 -10.87 -32.13
N VAL A 146 -3.31 -11.32 -31.44
CA VAL A 146 -3.81 -10.65 -30.23
C VAL A 146 -2.78 -10.67 -29.12
N LYS A 147 -2.06 -11.79 -28.94
CA LYS A 147 -0.96 -11.89 -27.97
C LYS A 147 0.15 -10.89 -28.26
N ASP A 148 0.61 -10.80 -29.51
CA ASP A 148 1.69 -9.89 -29.89
C ASP A 148 1.27 -8.43 -29.70
N TRP A 149 0.03 -8.09 -30.08
CA TRP A 149 -0.57 -6.78 -29.82
C TRP A 149 -0.66 -6.48 -28.32
N THR A 150 -1.17 -7.42 -27.52
CA THR A 150 -1.32 -7.28 -26.07
C THR A 150 0.03 -7.08 -25.36
N ILE A 151 1.06 -7.83 -25.78
CA ILE A 151 2.42 -7.69 -25.21
C ILE A 151 2.97 -6.29 -25.49
N ASN A 152 2.73 -5.73 -26.68
CA ASN A 152 3.17 -4.38 -27.01
C ASN A 152 2.46 -3.32 -26.16
N LEU A 153 1.15 -3.47 -25.96
CA LEU A 153 0.37 -2.60 -25.08
C LEU A 153 0.88 -2.68 -23.63
N LEU A 154 1.03 -3.91 -23.11
CA LEU A 154 1.56 -4.16 -21.77
C LEU A 154 2.96 -3.56 -21.58
N ARG A 155 3.85 -3.69 -22.57
CA ARG A 155 5.19 -3.07 -22.54
C ARG A 155 5.11 -1.54 -22.42
N SER A 156 4.18 -0.91 -23.13
CA SER A 156 3.96 0.53 -23.07
C SER A 156 3.51 0.97 -21.67
N VAL A 157 2.47 0.31 -21.14
CA VAL A 157 1.93 0.59 -19.80
C VAL A 157 2.99 0.38 -18.72
N LEU A 158 3.70 -0.76 -18.76
CA LEU A 158 4.78 -1.07 -17.82
C LEU A 158 5.88 -0.01 -17.86
N ARG A 159 6.34 0.41 -19.06
CA ARG A 159 7.36 1.44 -19.20
C ARG A 159 6.94 2.76 -18.56
N ASP A 160 5.67 3.15 -18.75
CA ASP A 160 5.14 4.38 -18.19
C ASP A 160 5.01 4.38 -16.67
N VAL A 161 4.77 3.21 -16.09
CA VAL A 161 4.74 3.04 -14.63
C VAL A 161 6.16 2.91 -14.09
N PHE A 162 6.97 2.01 -14.63
CA PHE A 162 8.29 1.64 -14.10
C PHE A 162 9.31 2.78 -14.15
N LYS A 163 9.20 3.69 -15.11
CA LYS A 163 10.05 4.90 -15.15
C LYS A 163 9.94 5.79 -13.90
N LYS A 164 8.89 5.59 -13.08
CA LYS A 164 8.64 6.36 -11.85
C LYS A 164 9.18 5.66 -10.58
N TYR A 165 9.56 4.39 -10.67
CA TYR A 165 9.92 3.56 -9.52
C TYR A 165 11.29 2.93 -9.71
N GLU A 166 12.04 2.81 -8.62
CA GLU A 166 13.31 2.05 -8.62
C GLU A 166 13.03 0.54 -8.67
N ALA A 167 13.99 -0.23 -9.19
CA ALA A 167 13.83 -1.69 -9.27
C ALA A 167 13.50 -2.33 -7.91
N LYS A 168 14.12 -1.85 -6.82
CA LYS A 168 13.83 -2.32 -5.46
C LYS A 168 12.35 -2.19 -5.10
N GLN A 169 11.72 -1.07 -5.45
CA GLN A 169 10.30 -0.81 -5.17
C GLN A 169 9.40 -1.73 -5.99
N ILE A 170 9.76 -1.98 -7.25
CA ILE A 170 9.05 -2.87 -8.16
C ILE A 170 9.09 -4.33 -7.66
N LEU A 171 10.23 -4.76 -7.12
CA LEU A 171 10.45 -6.14 -6.69
C LEU A 171 9.88 -6.44 -5.31
N LEU A 172 10.10 -5.54 -4.34
CA LEU A 172 9.95 -5.85 -2.92
C LEU A 172 8.94 -4.96 -2.20
N GLU A 173 9.09 -3.64 -2.26
CA GLU A 173 8.44 -2.74 -1.30
C GLU A 173 7.01 -2.37 -1.70
N ASP A 174 6.78 -2.07 -2.98
CA ASP A 174 5.53 -1.49 -3.48
C ASP A 174 4.89 -2.35 -4.58
N ARG A 175 5.25 -3.64 -4.66
CA ARG A 175 4.87 -4.54 -5.75
C ARG A 175 3.37 -4.50 -6.05
N GLU A 176 2.52 -4.73 -5.04
CA GLU A 176 1.06 -4.75 -5.20
C GLU A 176 0.53 -3.41 -5.68
N ARG A 177 1.03 -2.30 -5.10
CA ARG A 177 0.61 -0.95 -5.47
C ARG A 177 0.99 -0.62 -6.91
N ILE A 178 2.21 -0.97 -7.32
CA ILE A 178 2.72 -0.74 -8.68
C ILE A 178 1.92 -1.56 -9.69
N PHE A 179 1.68 -2.85 -9.43
CA PHE A 179 0.89 -3.68 -10.33
C PHE A 179 -0.59 -3.32 -10.32
N GLY A 180 -1.11 -2.78 -9.21
CA GLY A 180 -2.43 -2.14 -9.17
C GLY A 180 -2.54 -1.00 -10.19
N MET A 181 -1.54 -0.12 -10.26
CA MET A 181 -1.51 0.95 -11.27
C MET A 181 -1.38 0.45 -12.70
N VAL A 182 -0.55 -0.58 -12.93
CA VAL A 182 -0.43 -1.24 -14.24
C VAL A 182 -1.77 -1.82 -14.65
N ASN A 183 -2.45 -2.54 -13.74
CA ASN A 183 -3.75 -3.13 -13.99
C ASN A 183 -4.79 -2.06 -14.33
N SER A 184 -4.92 -1.00 -13.52
CA SER A 184 -5.89 0.06 -13.79
C SER A 184 -5.71 0.72 -15.15
N LYS A 185 -4.47 1.02 -15.54
CA LYS A 185 -4.16 1.56 -16.87
C LYS A 185 -4.46 0.57 -18.00
N LEU A 186 -4.11 -0.70 -17.80
CA LEU A 186 -4.33 -1.73 -18.81
C LEU A 186 -5.84 -1.99 -19.01
N VAL A 187 -6.64 -1.96 -17.94
CA VAL A 187 -8.10 -2.04 -18.03
C VAL A 187 -8.66 -0.89 -18.86
N GLU A 188 -8.22 0.34 -18.59
CA GLU A 188 -8.63 1.52 -19.36
C GLU A 188 -8.28 1.37 -20.85
N ASP A 189 -7.04 0.98 -21.15
CA ASP A 189 -6.59 0.76 -22.53
C ASP A 189 -7.40 -0.37 -23.21
N PHE A 190 -7.63 -1.50 -22.53
CA PHE A 190 -8.42 -2.62 -23.08
C PHE A 190 -9.84 -2.18 -23.44
N MET A 191 -10.49 -1.41 -22.56
CA MET A 191 -11.85 -0.90 -22.80
C MET A 191 -11.91 -0.01 -24.04
N ASN A 192 -10.88 0.83 -24.26
CA ASN A 192 -10.78 1.68 -25.46
C ASN A 192 -10.71 0.88 -26.77
N TYR A 193 -10.31 -0.39 -26.71
CA TYR A 193 -10.22 -1.30 -27.85
C TYR A 193 -11.34 -2.34 -27.89
N GLY A 194 -12.41 -2.17 -27.10
CA GLY A 194 -13.53 -3.10 -27.04
C GLY A 194 -13.23 -4.43 -26.37
N LEU A 195 -12.13 -4.51 -25.60
CA LEU A 195 -11.75 -5.66 -24.82
C LEU A 195 -12.09 -5.47 -23.34
N GLU A 196 -12.37 -6.57 -22.66
CA GLU A 196 -12.51 -6.62 -21.21
C GLU A 196 -11.40 -7.48 -20.63
N LEU A 197 -10.57 -6.88 -19.78
CA LEU A 197 -9.54 -7.58 -19.04
C LEU A 197 -10.17 -8.20 -17.78
N GLU A 198 -10.25 -9.54 -17.73
CA GLU A 198 -10.77 -10.24 -16.55
C GLU A 198 -9.72 -10.39 -15.46
N SER A 199 -8.48 -10.73 -15.84
CA SER A 199 -7.37 -10.83 -14.89
C SER A 199 -6.02 -10.68 -15.58
N ILE A 200 -5.05 -10.15 -14.84
CA ILE A 200 -3.64 -10.15 -15.20
C ILE A 200 -2.84 -10.59 -13.98
N ASN A 201 -2.05 -11.66 -14.12
CA ASN A 201 -1.21 -12.16 -13.04
C ASN A 201 0.25 -12.11 -13.46
N VAL A 202 1.08 -11.58 -12.56
CA VAL A 202 2.53 -11.55 -12.72
C VAL A 202 3.09 -12.73 -11.93
N LEU A 203 3.47 -13.78 -12.64
CA LEU A 203 3.94 -15.04 -12.06
C LEU A 203 5.40 -14.93 -11.59
N GLY A 204 6.23 -14.20 -12.35
CA GLY A 204 7.62 -13.99 -11.97
C GLY A 204 8.21 -12.70 -12.53
N ILE A 205 9.18 -12.18 -11.79
CA ILE A 205 9.96 -11.00 -12.13
C ILE A 205 11.42 -11.43 -12.11
N GLN A 206 12.20 -10.98 -13.08
CA GLN A 206 13.61 -11.28 -13.25
C GLN A 206 14.39 -9.98 -13.33
N VAL A 207 15.55 -9.94 -12.69
CA VAL A 207 16.49 -8.82 -12.73
C VAL A 207 17.90 -9.32 -13.06
N PRO A 208 18.85 -8.43 -13.38
CA PRO A 208 20.24 -8.81 -13.60
C PRO A 208 20.82 -9.54 -12.38
N GLU A 209 21.74 -10.47 -12.65
CA GLU A 209 22.35 -11.32 -11.64
C GLU A 209 23.03 -10.49 -10.53
N GLY A 210 22.90 -10.96 -9.27
CA GLY A 210 23.43 -10.26 -8.09
C GLY A 210 22.56 -9.13 -7.54
N MET A 211 21.53 -8.66 -8.25
CA MET A 211 20.63 -7.63 -7.72
C MET A 211 19.66 -8.16 -6.67
N GLU A 212 19.16 -9.39 -6.83
CA GLU A 212 18.23 -9.99 -5.86
C GLU A 212 18.85 -10.12 -4.47
N SER A 213 20.08 -10.65 -4.39
CA SER A 213 20.80 -10.78 -3.11
C SER A 213 21.07 -9.43 -2.46
N LEU A 214 21.43 -8.40 -3.25
CA LEU A 214 21.65 -7.05 -2.73
C LEU A 214 20.37 -6.47 -2.12
N TYR A 215 19.22 -6.68 -2.75
CA TYR A 215 17.95 -6.18 -2.24
C TYR A 215 17.42 -6.96 -1.05
N GLU A 216 17.65 -8.28 -1.00
CA GLU A 216 17.32 -9.09 0.18
C GLU A 216 18.16 -8.69 1.40
N ASP A 217 19.46 -8.48 1.21
CA ASP A 217 20.35 -7.99 2.26
C ASP A 217 19.92 -6.61 2.77
N ASP A 218 19.57 -5.69 1.87
CA ASP A 218 19.07 -4.36 2.24
C ASP A 218 17.73 -4.41 2.96
N LYS A 219 16.84 -5.34 2.56
CA LYS A 219 15.56 -5.57 3.24
C LYS A 219 15.80 -6.09 4.65
N GLN A 220 16.70 -7.07 4.82
CA GLN A 220 17.05 -7.59 6.15
C GLN A 220 17.66 -6.51 7.03
N LYS A 221 18.59 -5.71 6.51
CA LYS A 221 19.18 -4.57 7.24
C LYS A 221 18.12 -3.56 7.66
N SER A 222 17.16 -3.24 6.79
CA SER A 222 16.06 -2.31 7.11
C SER A 222 15.10 -2.86 8.16
N VAL A 223 14.82 -4.17 8.14
CA VAL A 223 14.01 -4.82 9.18
C VAL A 223 14.76 -4.77 10.52
N LEU A 224 16.04 -5.14 10.53
CA LEU A 224 16.87 -5.09 11.74
C LEU A 224 17.01 -3.67 12.30
N SER A 225 17.11 -2.65 11.44
CA SER A 225 17.17 -1.26 11.90
C SER A 225 15.85 -0.82 12.54
N LYS A 226 14.70 -1.20 11.95
CA LYS A 226 13.37 -0.93 12.52
C LYS A 226 13.15 -1.66 13.83
N GLU A 227 13.56 -2.93 13.93
CA GLU A 227 13.49 -3.69 15.18
C GLU A 227 14.35 -3.06 16.28
N LYS A 228 15.55 -2.57 15.93
CA LYS A 228 16.40 -1.84 16.87
C LYS A 228 15.75 -0.55 17.36
N GLU A 229 15.16 0.22 16.46
CA GLU A 229 14.43 1.46 16.79
C GLU A 229 13.22 1.17 17.71
N ILE A 230 12.44 0.13 17.40
CA ILE A 230 11.33 -0.32 18.25
C ILE A 230 11.84 -0.71 19.64
N MET A 231 12.94 -1.46 19.74
CA MET A 231 13.53 -1.86 21.03
C MET A 231 14.01 -0.65 21.85
N GLU A 232 14.59 0.36 21.19
CA GLU A 232 15.00 1.60 21.84
C GLU A 232 13.78 2.39 22.36
N LEU A 233 12.72 2.50 21.55
CA LEU A 233 11.47 3.13 21.97
C LEU A 233 10.82 2.38 23.14
N GLU A 234 10.81 1.05 23.13
CA GLU A 234 10.30 0.24 24.23
C GLU A 234 11.07 0.48 25.53
N LYS A 235 12.41 0.59 25.48
CA LYS A 235 13.24 0.96 26.64
C LYS A 235 12.89 2.35 27.17
N VAL A 236 12.67 3.32 26.27
CA VAL A 236 12.25 4.68 26.66
C VAL A 236 10.87 4.64 27.34
N VAL A 237 9.91 3.92 26.76
CA VAL A 237 8.56 3.75 27.33
C VAL A 237 8.62 3.07 28.69
N GLN A 238 9.44 2.04 28.85
CA GLN A 238 9.60 1.35 30.14
C GLN A 238 10.23 2.26 31.20
N THR A 239 11.22 3.07 30.82
CA THR A 239 11.85 4.06 31.70
C THR A 239 10.83 5.12 32.13
N LYS A 240 10.05 5.66 31.18
CA LYS A 240 8.98 6.63 31.47
C LYS A 240 7.87 6.05 32.35
N LYS A 241 7.52 4.77 32.18
CA LYS A 241 6.58 4.08 33.08
C LYS A 241 7.12 4.00 34.51
N ARG A 242 8.39 3.67 34.70
CA ARG A 242 9.03 3.65 36.02
C ARG A 242 9.09 5.03 36.66
N GLU A 243 9.43 6.07 35.90
CA GLU A 243 9.40 7.46 36.35
C GLU A 243 7.98 7.88 36.78
N LEU A 244 6.96 7.52 36.00
CA LEU A 244 5.57 7.82 36.31
C LEU A 244 5.10 7.10 37.58
N GLU A 245 5.47 5.83 37.77
CA GLU A 245 5.15 5.08 39.00
C GLU A 245 5.85 5.68 40.22
N ALA A 246 7.12 6.07 40.09
CA ALA A 246 7.85 6.76 41.15
C ALA A 246 7.19 8.10 41.52
N ALA A 247 6.79 8.89 40.51
CA ALA A 247 6.09 10.17 40.70
C ALA A 247 4.71 10.00 41.33
N LYS A 248 3.95 8.96 40.94
CA LYS A 248 2.67 8.62 41.60
C LYS A 248 2.88 8.27 43.07
N LYS A 249 3.89 7.44 43.37
CA LYS A 249 4.20 7.05 44.74
C LYS A 249 4.68 8.24 45.58
N SER A 250 5.42 9.19 45.02
CA SER A 250 5.79 10.42 45.73
C SER A 250 4.58 11.31 45.97
N TYR A 251 3.68 11.45 44.99
CA TYR A 251 2.44 12.22 45.14
C TYR A 251 1.52 11.63 46.21
N GLU A 252 1.32 10.30 46.24
CA GLU A 252 0.54 9.63 47.30
C GLU A 252 1.14 9.83 48.70
N ARG A 253 2.47 9.88 48.81
CA ARG A 253 3.14 10.18 50.08
C ARG A 253 2.88 11.62 50.52
N GLU A 254 2.97 12.58 49.60
CA GLU A 254 2.69 13.99 49.87
C GLU A 254 1.23 14.21 50.28
N GLN A 255 0.29 13.55 49.59
CA GLN A 255 -1.13 13.62 49.92
C GLN A 255 -1.43 13.06 51.32
N LYS A 256 -0.79 11.95 51.71
CA LYS A 256 -0.89 11.42 53.09
C LYS A 256 -0.35 12.39 54.14
N VAL A 257 0.70 13.15 53.81
CA VAL A 257 1.24 14.19 54.71
C VAL A 257 0.26 15.35 54.85
N LEU A 258 -0.31 15.83 53.75
CA LEU A 258 -1.34 16.88 53.76
C LEU A 258 -2.58 16.47 54.56
N ASP A 259 -3.08 15.25 54.35
CA ASP A 259 -4.23 14.72 55.10
C ASP A 259 -3.93 14.63 56.60
N ALA A 260 -2.71 14.23 56.98
CA ALA A 260 -2.28 14.18 58.37
C ALA A 260 -2.16 15.59 59.00
N GLN A 261 -1.66 16.57 58.24
CA GLN A 261 -1.58 17.96 58.68
C GLN A 261 -2.98 18.57 58.87
N SER A 262 -3.90 18.34 57.93
CA SER A 262 -5.28 18.81 58.03
C SER A 262 -5.99 18.24 59.26
N LYS A 263 -5.85 16.94 59.53
CA LYS A 263 -6.38 16.31 60.76
C LYS A 263 -5.79 16.91 62.03
N LEU A 264 -4.50 17.25 62.02
CA LEU A 264 -3.84 17.86 63.17
C LEU A 264 -4.35 19.29 63.42
N GLU A 265 -4.60 20.07 62.37
CA GLU A 265 -5.22 21.39 62.46
C GLU A 265 -6.67 21.32 62.97
N GLU A 266 -7.46 20.36 62.48
CA GLU A 266 -8.82 20.11 62.95
C GLU A 266 -8.85 19.79 64.46
N ILE A 267 -7.96 18.90 64.92
CA ILE A 267 -7.80 18.57 66.35
C ILE A 267 -7.39 19.80 67.17
N LYS A 268 -6.48 20.63 66.64
CA LYS A 268 -6.08 21.88 67.32
C LYS A 268 -7.26 22.83 67.47
N TYR A 269 -8.03 23.03 66.40
CA TYR A 269 -9.21 23.91 66.43
C TYR A 269 -10.27 23.41 67.42
N ILE A 270 -10.56 22.11 67.44
CA ILE A 270 -11.48 21.49 68.42
C ILE A 270 -10.96 21.70 69.85
N SER A 271 -9.66 21.47 70.10
CA SER A 271 -9.06 21.66 71.43
C SER A 271 -9.13 23.12 71.91
N GLU A 272 -9.03 24.08 70.98
CA GLU A 272 -9.09 25.51 71.28
C GLU A 272 -10.53 25.96 71.55
N ALA A 273 -11.49 25.45 70.77
CA ALA A 273 -12.92 25.64 71.01
C ALA A 273 -13.37 25.05 72.36
N GLU A 274 -12.89 23.85 72.72
CA GLU A 274 -13.20 23.23 74.02
C GLU A 274 -12.62 24.02 75.20
N LYS A 275 -11.38 24.52 75.07
CA LYS A 275 -10.77 25.43 76.06
C LYS A 275 -11.60 26.69 76.30
N LEU A 276 -12.20 27.25 75.24
CA LEU A 276 -13.08 28.42 75.33
C LEU A 276 -14.45 28.09 75.97
N SER A 277 -14.90 26.84 75.87
CA SER A 277 -16.18 26.38 76.44
C SER A 277 -16.14 25.98 77.92
N GLY A 278 -14.94 25.93 78.54
CA GLY A 278 -14.77 25.64 79.98
C GLY A 278 -14.86 24.16 80.37
N PHE A 279 -15.02 23.24 79.42
CA PHE A 279 -14.92 21.79 79.62
C PHE A 279 -13.59 21.29 79.05
N SER A 280 -12.60 20.98 79.89
CA SER A 280 -11.44 20.18 79.45
C SER A 280 -11.70 18.70 79.78
N SER A 281 -12.02 17.91 78.76
CA SER A 281 -12.03 16.46 78.92
C SER A 281 -10.59 15.95 78.83
N ALA A 282 -10.20 15.04 79.73
CA ALA A 282 -8.89 14.38 79.67
C ALA A 282 -8.66 13.65 78.32
N GLU A 283 -9.76 13.25 77.66
CA GLU A 283 -9.77 12.56 76.38
C GLU A 283 -9.28 13.42 75.20
N VAL A 284 -9.55 14.73 75.22
CA VAL A 284 -9.09 15.65 74.15
C VAL A 284 -7.61 15.99 74.31
N LEU A 285 -7.12 16.08 75.54
CA LEU A 285 -5.69 16.24 75.84
C LEU A 285 -4.87 15.00 75.43
N GLU A 286 -5.44 13.80 75.59
CA GLU A 286 -4.80 12.56 75.15
C GLU A 286 -4.77 12.46 73.62
N LYS A 287 -5.90 12.75 72.95
CA LYS A 287 -5.97 12.82 71.48
C LYS A 287 -5.00 13.85 70.89
N GLN A 288 -4.86 15.03 71.52
CA GLN A 288 -3.92 16.07 71.12
C GLN A 288 -2.46 15.61 71.24
N LYS A 289 -2.09 14.92 72.34
CA LYS A 289 -0.73 14.35 72.49
C LYS A 289 -0.43 13.24 71.48
N THR A 290 -1.38 12.33 71.21
CA THR A 290 -1.19 11.32 70.15
C THR A 290 -1.10 11.93 68.75
N ALA A 291 -1.85 13.02 68.49
CA ALA A 291 -1.77 13.73 67.22
C ALA A 291 -0.46 14.53 67.07
N GLU A 292 0.06 15.13 68.15
CA GLU A 292 1.38 15.78 68.17
C GLU A 292 2.50 14.77 67.88
N VAL A 293 2.48 13.61 68.55
CA VAL A 293 3.46 12.54 68.30
C VAL A 293 3.33 12.00 66.86
N ALA A 294 2.11 11.83 66.33
CA ALA A 294 1.92 11.40 64.94
C ALA A 294 2.39 12.46 63.93
N GLY A 295 2.15 13.73 64.20
CA GLY A 295 2.59 14.87 63.38
C GLY A 295 4.11 15.07 63.42
N ASP A 296 4.74 14.86 64.56
CA ASP A 296 6.19 14.95 64.72
C ASP A 296 6.90 13.71 64.15
N VAL A 297 6.32 12.51 64.25
CA VAL A 297 6.82 11.31 63.57
C VAL A 297 6.68 11.43 62.04
N ALA A 298 5.60 12.07 61.55
CA ALA A 298 5.42 12.35 60.12
C ALA A 298 6.40 13.43 59.63
N LYS A 299 6.67 14.49 60.41
CA LYS A 299 7.70 15.50 60.13
C LYS A 299 9.12 14.97 60.22
N ILE A 300 9.40 14.05 61.14
CA ILE A 300 10.69 13.36 61.25
C ILE A 300 10.87 12.40 60.07
N ARG A 301 9.84 11.67 59.62
CA ARG A 301 9.91 10.83 58.40
C ARG A 301 9.94 11.63 57.09
N ALA A 302 9.35 12.82 57.03
CA ALA A 302 9.42 13.71 55.87
C ALA A 302 10.71 14.56 55.85
N GLY A 303 11.25 14.89 57.03
CA GLY A 303 12.50 15.62 57.22
C GLY A 303 13.76 14.75 57.23
N SER A 304 13.61 13.42 57.26
CA SER A 304 14.69 12.43 57.10
C SER A 304 14.70 11.79 55.71
N LYS A 305 14.46 12.58 54.66
CA LYS A 305 15.28 12.32 53.46
C LYS A 305 16.70 12.63 53.88
N ASN A 306 17.53 11.59 54.00
CA ASN A 306 18.94 11.71 54.33
C ASN A 306 19.53 12.87 53.50
N GLN A 307 20.38 13.71 54.10
CA GLN A 307 21.12 14.70 53.31
C GLN A 307 21.83 14.03 52.11
N ASP A 308 22.17 12.75 52.24
CA ASP A 308 22.70 11.90 51.17
C ASP A 308 21.68 11.61 50.05
N GLU A 309 20.40 11.33 50.34
CA GLU A 309 19.36 11.14 49.32
C GLU A 309 19.06 12.45 48.56
N ILE A 310 19.08 13.60 49.27
CA ILE A 310 18.89 14.92 48.63
C ILE A 310 20.09 15.27 47.75
N LYS A 311 21.31 14.88 48.16
CA LYS A 311 22.51 15.02 47.32
C LYS A 311 22.42 14.10 46.10
N GLU A 312 22.02 12.84 46.28
CA GLU A 312 21.89 11.87 45.19
C GLU A 312 20.85 12.28 44.15
N GLU A 313 19.67 12.77 44.58
CA GLU A 313 18.65 13.31 43.68
C GLU A 313 19.16 14.54 42.89
N LYS A 314 19.94 15.42 43.53
CA LYS A 314 20.56 16.58 42.85
C LYS A 314 21.65 16.14 41.87
N PHE A 315 22.44 15.12 42.20
CA PHE A 315 23.45 14.52 41.32
C PHE A 315 22.79 13.92 40.07
N LEU A 316 21.76 13.07 40.25
CA LEU A 316 20.99 12.46 39.17
C LEU A 316 20.34 13.51 38.26
N SER A 317 19.78 14.58 38.83
CA SER A 317 19.19 15.67 38.04
C SER A 317 20.22 16.42 37.19
N ILE A 318 21.44 16.60 37.71
CA ILE A 318 22.53 17.24 36.95
C ILE A 318 23.01 16.32 35.83
N ASP A 319 23.16 15.02 36.09
CA ASP A 319 23.60 14.05 35.08
C ASP A 319 22.62 13.90 33.91
N LEU A 320 21.32 13.90 34.19
CA LEU A 320 20.30 13.91 33.15
C LEU A 320 20.40 15.16 32.27
N LYS A 321 20.62 16.34 32.86
CA LYS A 321 20.77 17.59 32.11
C LYS A 321 22.04 17.62 31.26
N ILE A 322 23.16 17.10 31.78
CA ILE A 322 24.39 16.97 31.00
C ILE A 322 24.18 16.03 29.81
N LYS A 323 23.49 14.90 30.02
CA LYS A 323 23.16 13.95 28.94
C LYS A 323 22.30 14.61 27.85
N GLU A 324 21.26 15.35 28.21
CA GLU A 324 20.41 16.08 27.26
C GLU A 324 21.20 17.14 26.46
N LEU A 325 22.16 17.83 27.10
CA LEU A 325 23.02 18.80 26.42
C LEU A 325 24.00 18.14 25.45
N ASN A 326 24.54 16.97 25.79
CA ASN A 326 25.39 16.19 24.88
C ASN A 326 24.60 15.69 23.66
N GLU A 327 23.35 15.28 23.85
CA GLU A 327 22.49 14.89 22.72
C GLU A 327 22.18 16.07 21.80
N LYS A 328 22.02 17.28 22.36
CA LYS A 328 21.92 18.51 21.55
C LYS A 328 23.18 18.81 20.75
N LEU A 329 24.38 18.49 21.26
CA LEU A 329 25.62 18.64 20.49
C LEU A 329 25.60 17.72 19.26
N ASN A 330 25.24 16.45 19.43
CA ASN A 330 25.12 15.50 18.31
C ASN A 330 24.12 15.99 17.25
N GLN A 331 22.97 16.53 17.67
CA GLN A 331 21.99 17.10 16.75
C GLN A 331 22.54 18.33 15.99
N LEU A 332 23.38 19.15 16.63
CA LEU A 332 24.05 20.26 15.95
C LEU A 332 25.06 19.75 14.92
N ASP A 333 25.75 18.66 15.20
CA ASP A 333 26.69 18.01 14.26
C ASP A 333 25.95 17.49 13.02
N ASP A 334 24.81 16.82 13.20
CA ASP A 334 23.96 16.34 12.10
C ASP A 334 23.42 17.50 11.24
N LEU A 335 23.05 18.62 11.86
CA LEU A 335 22.58 19.81 11.16
C LEU A 335 23.69 20.51 10.36
N LEU A 336 24.92 20.50 10.88
CA LEU A 336 26.09 21.00 10.14
C LEU A 336 26.42 20.07 8.97
N ALA A 337 26.49 18.76 9.19
CA ALA A 337 26.81 17.76 8.17
C ALA A 337 25.78 17.73 7.03
N SER A 338 24.50 17.97 7.35
CA SER A 338 23.42 18.07 6.35
C SER A 338 23.35 19.42 5.63
N GLY A 339 24.25 20.37 5.94
CA GLY A 339 24.27 21.72 5.34
C GLY A 339 23.09 22.61 5.74
N LYS A 340 22.30 22.20 6.76
CA LYS A 340 21.15 22.96 7.27
C LYS A 340 21.55 24.06 8.26
N MET A 341 22.81 24.12 8.65
CA MET A 341 23.37 25.11 9.55
C MET A 341 24.70 25.64 9.02
N SER A 342 24.93 26.95 9.09
CA SER A 342 26.23 27.54 8.75
C SER A 342 27.26 27.31 9.85
N GLU A 343 28.53 27.23 9.47
CA GLU A 343 29.64 26.95 10.38
C GLU A 343 29.77 27.99 11.51
N ASP A 344 29.55 29.28 11.21
CA ASP A 344 29.57 30.35 12.21
C ASP A 344 28.46 30.21 13.26
N VAL A 345 27.26 29.84 12.82
CA VAL A 345 26.12 29.61 13.72
C VAL A 345 26.35 28.36 14.59
N TYR A 346 26.92 27.31 14.01
CA TYR A 346 27.32 26.10 14.72
C TYR A 346 28.33 26.41 15.84
N LYS A 347 29.43 27.12 15.53
CA LYS A 347 30.47 27.49 16.51
C LYS A 347 29.89 28.27 17.70
N ILE A 348 28.99 29.22 17.46
CA ILE A 348 28.34 30.00 18.52
C ILE A 348 27.44 29.11 19.40
N ARG A 349 26.69 28.19 18.80
CA ARG A 349 25.76 27.31 19.52
C ARG A 349 26.49 26.24 20.33
N VAL A 350 27.50 25.60 19.75
CA VAL A 350 28.36 24.62 20.44
C VAL A 350 29.01 25.25 21.66
N LYS A 351 29.69 26.40 21.50
CA LYS A 351 30.34 27.12 22.61
C LYS A 351 29.38 27.48 23.75
N ARG A 352 28.11 27.77 23.43
CA ARG A 352 27.08 28.05 24.45
C ARG A 352 26.70 26.78 25.22
N VAL A 353 26.52 25.67 24.52
CA VAL A 353 26.14 24.39 25.12
C VAL A 353 27.29 23.83 25.98
N GLU A 354 28.52 23.88 25.49
CA GLU A 354 29.73 23.48 26.25
C GLU A 354 29.86 24.28 27.55
N LYS A 355 29.65 25.61 27.50
CA LYS A 355 29.68 26.45 28.71
C LYS A 355 28.59 26.08 29.72
N GLN A 356 27.43 25.61 29.26
CA GLN A 356 26.36 25.13 30.14
C GLN A 356 26.72 23.78 30.79
N ILE A 357 27.34 22.87 30.02
CA ILE A 357 27.85 21.59 30.55
C ILE A 357 28.92 21.86 31.61
N GLU A 358 29.91 22.69 31.31
CA GLU A 358 30.98 23.05 32.24
C GLU A 358 30.43 23.69 33.53
N SER A 359 29.43 24.57 33.42
CA SER A 359 28.75 25.15 34.58
C SER A 359 28.02 24.10 35.43
N LEU A 360 27.45 23.07 34.81
CA LEU A 360 26.74 21.99 35.50
C LEU A 360 27.72 21.00 36.15
N GLU A 361 28.84 20.68 35.49
CA GLU A 361 29.91 19.86 36.05
C GLU A 361 30.56 20.53 37.27
N ASN A 362 30.83 21.83 37.19
CA ASN A 362 31.30 22.61 38.34
C ASN A 362 30.26 22.64 39.48
N LYS A 363 28.96 22.69 39.14
CA LYS A 363 27.90 22.59 40.15
C LYS A 363 27.85 21.20 40.79
N LYS A 364 28.10 20.14 40.01
CA LYS A 364 28.18 18.74 40.47
C LYS A 364 29.34 18.55 41.46
N LEU A 365 30.49 19.15 41.20
CA LEU A 365 31.67 19.11 42.08
C LEU A 365 31.46 19.81 43.43
N ASN A 366 30.49 20.73 43.52
CA ASN A 366 30.23 21.54 44.71
C ASN A 366 29.02 21.05 45.55
N ILE A 367 28.40 19.90 45.19
CA ILE A 367 27.31 19.23 45.94
C ILE A 367 27.92 18.10 46.76
#